data_AF-A0A933H6K3-F1
#
_entry.id   AF-A0A933H6K3-F1
#
_cell.length_a   1.000
_cell.length_b   1.000
_cell.length_c   1.000
_cell.angle_alpha   90.00
_cell.angle_beta   90.00
_cell.angle_gamma   90.00
#
_symmetry.space_group_name_H-M   'P 1'
#
loop_
_entity.id
_entity.type
_entity.pdbx_description
1 polymer ?
#
loop_
_entity_poly.entity_id
_entity_poly.type
_entity_poly.pdbx_seq_one_letter_code
_entity_poly.pdbx_strand_id
1 'polypeptide(L)' 'MSSVQNLSEKIISNIERVIIGKRSTVESVVVGLLCDGHLLIEDMPGVGKTILA' A
#
# COMPACT_ATOMS: atom_id res chain seq x y z
N MET A 1 -11.53 16.58 6.90
CA MET A 1 -10.24 15.99 6.47
C MET A 1 -9.84 14.74 7.26
N SER A 2 -10.26 14.54 8.51
CA SER A 2 -9.89 13.37 9.34
C SER A 2 -10.43 12.00 8.86
N SER A 3 -11.56 11.97 8.15
CA SER A 3 -12.17 10.70 7.70
C SER A 3 -11.34 9.97 6.65
N VAL A 4 -10.78 10.69 5.67
CA VAL A 4 -9.91 10.09 4.64
C VAL A 4 -8.64 9.55 5.28
N GLN A 5 -8.02 10.34 6.16
CA GLN A 5 -6.80 9.90 6.86
C GLN A 5 -7.05 8.65 7.73
N ASN A 6 -8.19 8.56 8.42
CA ASN A 6 -8.56 7.37 9.18
C ASN A 6 -8.80 6.15 8.29
N LEU A 7 -9.43 6.33 7.13
CA LEU A 7 -9.65 5.26 6.16
C LEU A 7 -8.32 4.76 5.57
N SER A 8 -7.44 5.67 5.16
CA SER A 8 -6.11 5.33 4.65
C SER A 8 -5.31 4.53 5.67
N GLU A 9 -5.31 4.96 6.93
CA GLU A 9 -4.59 4.26 8.01
C GLU A 9 -5.13 2.84 8.23
N LYS A 10 -6.45 2.64 8.13
CA LYS A 10 -7.08 1.31 8.21
C LYS A 10 -6.68 0.41 7.05
N ILE A 11 -6.63 0.96 5.83
CA ILE A 11 -6.21 0.21 4.64
C ILE A 11 -4.73 -0.20 4.77
N ILE A 12 -3.85 0.76 5.11
CA ILE A 12 -2.42 0.51 5.32
C ILE A 12 -2.22 -0.57 6.39
N SER A 13 -2.85 -0.40 7.55
CA SER A 13 -2.76 -1.37 8.67
C SER A 13 -3.23 -2.76 8.27
N ASN A 14 -4.25 -2.88 7.41
CA ASN A 14 -4.72 -4.18 6.93
C ASN A 14 -3.71 -4.84 5.97
N ILE A 15 -3.07 -4.06 5.09
CA ILE A 15 -2.05 -4.56 4.15
C ILE A 15 -0.79 -5.00 4.91
N GLU A 16 -0.38 -4.27 5.95
CA GLU A 16 0.79 -4.60 6.78
C GLU A 16 0.68 -5.97 7.49
N ARG A 17 -0.53 -6.54 7.59
CA ARG A 17 -0.74 -7.90 8.13
C ARG A 17 -0.14 -9.00 7.24
N VAL A 18 0.00 -8.73 5.95
CA VAL A 18 0.53 -9.69 4.96
C VAL A 18 1.82 -9.20 4.32
N ILE A 19 2.16 -7.90 4.46
CA ILE A 19 3.38 -7.30 3.92
C ILE A 19 4.20 -6.68 5.05
N ILE A 20 5.28 -7.36 5.39
CA ILE A 20 6.13 -6.99 6.52
C ILE A 20 7.23 -6.04 6.05
N GLY A 21 7.44 -4.93 6.76
CA GLY A 21 8.60 -4.04 6.58
C GLY A 21 8.56 -3.14 5.35
N LYS A 22 7.40 -2.96 4.70
CA LYS A 22 7.25 -2.16 3.46
C LYS A 22 6.23 -1.04 3.55
N ARG A 23 6.15 -0.38 4.70
CA ARG A 23 5.16 0.66 4.96
C ARG A 23 5.16 1.78 3.89
N SER A 24 6.33 2.27 3.50
CA SER A 24 6.45 3.34 2.48
C SER A 24 5.90 2.94 1.11
N THR A 25 6.09 1.67 0.71
CA THR A 25 5.50 1.12 -0.52
C THR A 25 3.98 1.05 -0.40
N VAL A 26 3.47 0.57 0.74
CA VAL A 26 2.02 0.48 0.99
C VAL A 26 1.37 1.87 0.98
N GLU A 27 2.01 2.87 1.60
CA GLU A 27 1.56 4.26 1.56
C GLU A 27 1.50 4.80 0.12
N SER A 28 2.52 4.52 -0.70
CA SER A 28 2.55 4.93 -2.12
C SER A 28 1.44 4.27 -2.95
N VAL A 29 1.13 3.00 -2.69
CA VAL A 29 -0.01 2.29 -3.30
C VAL A 29 -1.32 2.97 -2.93
N VAL A 30 -1.53 3.30 -1.65
CA VAL A 30 -2.76 3.96 -1.18
C VAL A 30 -2.89 5.37 -1.77
N VAL A 31 -1.79 6.11 -1.88
CA VAL A 31 -1.78 7.42 -2.57
C VAL A 31 -2.15 7.25 -4.05
N GLY A 32 -1.54 6.30 -4.75
CA GLY A 32 -1.86 6.00 -6.15
C GLY A 32 -3.34 5.69 -6.34
N LEU A 33 -3.92 4.84 -5.49
CA LEU A 33 -5.34 4.49 -5.50
C LEU A 33 -6.24 5.73 -5.30
N LEU A 34 -5.92 6.60 -4.35
CA LEU A 34 -6.73 7.80 -4.07
C LEU A 34 -6.62 8.87 -5.17
N CYS A 35 -5.53 8.86 -5.93
CA CYS A 35 -5.28 9.81 -7.01
C CYS A 35 -5.66 9.25 -8.39
N ASP A 36 -6.22 8.04 -8.47
CA ASP A 36 -6.49 7.32 -9.72
C ASP A 36 -5.23 7.18 -10.61
N GLY A 37 -4.08 7.01 -9.95
CA GLY A 37 -2.76 6.91 -10.56
C GLY A 37 -2.31 5.47 -10.79
N HIS A 38 -1.33 5.28 -11.66
CA HIS A 38 -0.71 3.99 -11.92
C HIS A 38 0.60 3.84 -11.15
N LEU A 39 0.81 2.66 -10.55
CA LEU A 39 2.05 2.34 -9.82
C LEU A 39 2.70 1.11 -10.45
N LEU A 40 4.01 1.22 -10.75
CA LEU A 40 4.84 0.07 -11.09
C LEU A 40 5.56 -0.41 -9.82
N ILE A 41 5.38 -1.68 -9.46
CA ILE A 41 6.04 -2.28 -8.28
C ILE A 41 7.18 -3.17 -8.77
N GLU A 42 8.42 -2.65 -8.74
CA GLU A 42 9.63 -3.42 -8.99
C GLU A 42 10.31 -3.81 -7.67
N ASP A 43 10.64 -5.09 -7.52
CA ASP A 43 11.33 -5.61 -6.34
C ASP A 43 11.93 -7.00 -6.64
N MET A 44 12.69 -7.59 -5.73
CA MET A 44 13.26 -8.95 -5.84
C MET A 44 12.17 -10.05 -5.77
N PRO A 45 12.34 -11.24 -6.36
CA PRO A 45 11.35 -12.32 -6.25
C PRO A 45 11.11 -12.75 -4.80
N GLY A 46 9.86 -13.11 -4.44
CA GLY A 46 9.50 -13.62 -3.10
C GLY A 46 9.17 -12.56 -2.03
N VAL A 47 9.20 -11.27 -2.37
CA VAL A 47 9.07 -10.15 -1.40
C VAL A 47 7.66 -9.53 -1.32
N GLY A 48 6.62 -10.28 -1.69
CA GLY A 48 5.23 -9.87 -1.48
C GLY A 48 4.57 -9.04 -2.61
N LYS A 49 5.24 -8.81 -3.74
CA LYS A 49 4.65 -8.10 -4.89
C LYS A 49 3.34 -8.73 -5.40
N THR A 50 3.28 -10.05 -5.47
CA THR A 50 2.08 -10.80 -5.91
C THR A 50 0.95 -10.78 -4.90
N ILE A 51 1.22 -10.41 -3.64
CA ILE A 51 0.19 -10.24 -2.62
C ILE A 51 -0.42 -8.82 -2.72
N LEU A 52 0.31 -7.86 -3.29
CA LEU A 52 -0.13 -6.47 -3.51
C LEU A 52 -1.01 -6.27 -4.76
N ALA A 53 -0.79 -7.08 -5.79
CA ALA A 53 -1.37 -6.92 -7.11
C ALA A 53 -2.46 -7.95 -7.40
#